data_AF-A0A962B125-F1
#
_entry.id   AF-A0A962B125-F1
#
_cell.length_a   1.000
_cell.length_b   1.000
_cell.length_c   1.000
_cell.angle_alpha   90.00
_cell.angle_beta   90.00
_cell.angle_gamma   90.00
#
_symmetry.space_group_name_H-M   'P 1'
#
loop_
_entity.id
_entity.type
_entity.pdbx_description
1 polymer ?
#
loop_
_entity_poly.entity_id
_entity_poly.type
_entity_poly.pdbx_seq_one_letter_code
_entity_poly.pdbx_strand_id
1 'polypeptide(L)'
;MAPGRLALVHRRLSILDLSPLGAQPMLSASGRQAIVFNGEIYNYRELKAELEAVGHRFVSTSDTEVLLAILGRDGIAGLKRLVGMYAFAYADFDSRTLVLARDP
;
A
#
# COMPACT_ATOMS: atom_id res chain seq x y z
N MET A 1 30.00 0.29 6.84
CA MET A 1 28.80 -0.57 6.98
C MET A 1 28.37 -1.02 5.60
N ALA A 2 28.11 -2.32 5.42
CA ALA A 2 27.44 -2.79 4.19
C ALA A 2 25.99 -2.29 4.17
N PRO A 3 25.40 -1.98 3.00
CA PRO A 3 24.00 -1.62 2.92
C PRO A 3 23.11 -2.74 3.48
N GLY A 4 22.11 -2.37 4.30
CA GLY A 4 21.13 -3.30 4.83
C GLY A 4 20.31 -3.94 3.70
N ARG A 5 19.89 -5.20 3.90
CA ARG A 5 18.99 -5.92 2.98
C ARG A 5 17.58 -5.95 3.55
N LEU A 6 16.58 -5.71 2.70
CA LEU A 6 15.17 -5.80 3.03
C LEU A 6 14.51 -6.89 2.17
N ALA A 7 13.70 -7.74 2.80
CA ALA A 7 12.83 -8.69 2.12
C ALA A 7 11.41 -8.53 2.67
N LEU A 8 10.44 -8.36 1.78
CA LEU A 8 9.01 -8.34 2.11
C LEU A 8 8.38 -9.61 1.52
N VAL A 9 7.60 -10.32 2.32
CA VAL A 9 6.90 -11.55 1.93
C VAL A 9 5.49 -11.54 2.50
N HIS A 10 4.53 -12.09 1.75
CA HIS A 10 3.13 -12.14 2.16
C HIS A 10 2.48 -13.44 1.69
N ARG A 11 1.61 -14.02 2.53
CA ARG A 11 0.74 -15.15 2.16
C ARG A 11 -0.70 -14.67 2.19
N ARG A 12 -1.30 -14.55 1.01
CA ARG A 12 -2.58 -13.86 0.80
C ARG A 12 -3.79 -14.76 1.04
N LEU A 13 -4.75 -14.24 1.81
CA LEU A 13 -6.15 -14.62 1.69
C LEU A 13 -6.83 -13.62 0.75
N SER A 14 -7.22 -14.08 -0.45
CA SER A 14 -7.77 -13.21 -1.48
C SER A 14 -9.26 -12.92 -1.22
N ILE A 15 -9.59 -11.70 -0.80
CA ILE A 15 -10.98 -11.24 -0.54
C ILE A 15 -11.38 -10.16 -1.54
N LEU A 16 -10.64 -9.05 -1.56
CA LEU A 16 -10.78 -7.98 -2.54
C LEU A 16 -9.76 -8.14 -3.66
N ASP A 17 -10.17 -7.96 -4.91
CA ASP A 17 -9.36 -8.23 -6.10
C ASP A 17 -8.77 -9.65 -6.11
N LEU A 18 -9.52 -10.59 -6.70
CA LEU A 18 -9.10 -11.98 -6.80
C LEU A 18 -8.09 -12.23 -7.93
N SER A 19 -7.75 -11.20 -8.70
CA SER A 19 -6.84 -11.31 -9.82
C SER A 19 -5.37 -11.29 -9.36
N PRO A 20 -4.42 -11.65 -10.25
CA PRO A 20 -2.99 -11.48 -9.97
C PRO A 20 -2.56 -10.05 -9.66
N LEU A 21 -3.37 -9.04 -10.01
CA LEU A 21 -3.07 -7.62 -9.76
C LEU A 21 -3.16 -7.27 -8.27
N GLY A 22 -3.88 -8.07 -7.47
CA GLY A 22 -3.90 -7.95 -6.01
C GLY A 22 -2.76 -8.68 -5.30
N ALA A 23 -1.81 -9.28 -6.04
CA ALA A 23 -0.67 -9.99 -5.46
C ALA A 23 0.25 -9.06 -4.66
N GLN A 24 0.86 -9.62 -3.61
CA GLN A 24 1.79 -8.89 -2.75
C GLN A 24 3.11 -9.66 -2.57
N PRO A 25 4.26 -9.00 -2.41
CA PRO A 25 4.45 -7.55 -2.26
C PRO A 25 4.02 -6.75 -3.48
N MET A 26 3.25 -5.69 -3.25
CA MET A 26 2.75 -4.83 -4.31
C MET A 26 3.75 -3.69 -4.53
N LEU A 27 4.11 -3.45 -5.78
CA LEU A 27 5.01 -2.37 -6.19
C LEU A 27 4.22 -1.18 -6.73
N SER A 28 4.74 0.03 -6.51
CA SER A 28 4.24 1.22 -7.22
C SER A 28 4.53 1.09 -8.71
N ALA A 29 3.83 1.86 -9.55
CA ALA A 29 4.05 1.86 -11.00
C ALA A 29 5.52 2.15 -11.39
N SER A 30 6.24 2.94 -10.58
CA SER A 30 7.67 3.24 -10.75
C SER A 30 8.61 2.16 -10.22
N GLY A 31 8.13 1.18 -9.45
CA GLY A 31 8.94 0.22 -8.72
C GLY A 31 9.69 0.79 -7.50
N ARG A 32 9.56 2.09 -7.22
CA ARG A 32 10.23 2.78 -6.10
C ARG A 32 9.70 2.35 -4.72
N GLN A 33 8.41 2.04 -4.64
CA GLN A 33 7.73 1.78 -3.38
C GLN A 33 7.19 0.36 -3.38
N ALA A 34 7.20 -0.28 -2.22
CA ALA A 34 6.68 -1.62 -2.03
C ALA A 34 5.83 -1.71 -0.76
N ILE A 35 4.78 -2.52 -0.79
CA ILE A 35 3.95 -2.78 0.39
C ILE A 35 3.60 -4.26 0.54
N VAL A 36 3.58 -4.73 1.79
CA VAL A 36 2.84 -5.91 2.22
C VAL A 36 1.83 -5.49 3.27
N PHE A 37 0.62 -6.02 3.19
CA PHE A 37 -0.57 -5.53 3.89
C PHE A 37 -1.47 -6.71 4.24
N ASN A 38 -1.76 -6.85 5.53
CA ASN A 38 -2.76 -7.76 6.06
C ASN A 38 -3.88 -6.93 6.71
N GLY A 39 -5.08 -7.02 6.16
CA GLY A 39 -6.20 -6.22 6.63
C GLY A 39 -7.18 -5.91 5.52
N GLU A 40 -8.00 -4.89 5.76
CA GLU A 40 -8.92 -4.31 4.79
C GLU A 40 -9.11 -2.81 5.08
N ILE A 41 -8.95 -1.97 4.06
CA ILE A 41 -9.29 -0.55 4.15
C ILE A 41 -10.73 -0.38 3.68
N TYR A 42 -11.68 -0.21 4.60
CA TYR A 42 -13.12 -0.16 4.30
C TYR A 42 -13.49 1.04 3.42
N ASN A 43 -12.85 2.18 3.63
CA ASN A 43 -13.10 3.40 2.85
C ASN A 43 -12.23 3.52 1.59
N TYR A 44 -11.62 2.42 1.11
CA TYR A 44 -10.70 2.46 -0.04
C TYR A 44 -11.34 3.01 -1.32
N ARG A 45 -12.65 2.82 -1.54
CA ARG A 45 -13.34 3.32 -2.74
C ARG A 45 -13.43 4.84 -2.78
N GLU A 46 -13.68 5.45 -1.63
CA GLU A 46 -13.72 6.91 -1.49
C GLU A 46 -12.33 7.49 -1.74
N LEU A 47 -11.31 6.93 -1.07
CA LEU A 47 -9.91 7.31 -1.26
C LEU A 47 -9.43 7.11 -2.71
N LYS A 48 -9.86 6.01 -3.35
CA LYS A 48 -9.56 5.71 -4.76
C LYS A 48 -10.13 6.79 -5.67
N ALA A 49 -11.41 7.14 -5.51
CA ALA A 49 -12.06 8.17 -6.31
C ALA A 49 -11.38 9.54 -6.18
N GLU A 50 -10.95 9.91 -4.97
CA GLU A 50 -10.19 11.16 -4.74
C GLU A 50 -8.82 11.15 -5.43
N LEU A 51 -8.14 10.00 -5.44
CA LEU A 51 -6.85 9.84 -6.12
C LEU A 51 -7.02 9.87 -7.65
N GLU A 52 -8.07 9.23 -8.18
CA GLU A 52 -8.42 9.30 -9.61
C GLU A 52 -8.76 10.73 -10.05
N ALA A 53 -9.46 11.49 -9.20
CA ALA A 53 -9.80 12.89 -9.47
C ALA A 53 -8.56 13.81 -9.63
N VAL A 54 -7.42 13.44 -9.02
CA VAL A 54 -6.14 14.14 -9.21
C VAL A 54 -5.22 13.48 -10.24
N GLY A 55 -5.75 12.53 -11.02
CA GLY A 55 -5.07 11.91 -12.16
C GLY A 55 -4.28 10.64 -11.83
N HIS A 56 -4.40 10.08 -10.62
CA HIS A 56 -3.82 8.77 -10.32
C HIS A 56 -4.51 7.68 -11.14
N ARG A 57 -3.75 6.74 -11.68
CA ARG A 57 -4.27 5.62 -12.47
C ARG A 57 -4.03 4.31 -11.74
N PHE A 58 -5.11 3.68 -11.31
CA PHE A 58 -5.07 2.37 -10.67
C PHE A 58 -5.07 1.27 -11.72
N VAL A 59 -4.30 0.22 -11.47
CA VAL A 59 -4.27 -0.99 -12.30
C VAL A 59 -5.00 -2.16 -11.64
N SER A 60 -5.26 -2.09 -10.34
CA SER A 60 -6.00 -3.09 -9.58
C SER A 60 -7.29 -2.51 -8.95
N THR A 61 -8.08 -3.41 -8.40
CA THR A 61 -9.26 -3.09 -7.58
C THR A 61 -8.99 -3.35 -6.09
N SER A 62 -7.76 -3.67 -5.72
CA SER A 62 -7.35 -3.93 -4.35
C SER A 62 -7.23 -2.64 -3.56
N ASP A 63 -7.75 -2.66 -2.35
CA ASP A 63 -7.50 -1.67 -1.32
C ASP A 63 -6.00 -1.48 -0.98
N THR A 64 -5.19 -2.53 -1.17
CA THR A 64 -3.73 -2.47 -1.00
C THR A 64 -3.09 -1.43 -1.93
N GLU A 65 -3.56 -1.31 -3.18
CA GLU A 65 -3.02 -0.32 -4.13
C GLU A 65 -3.41 1.11 -3.71
N VAL A 66 -4.61 1.28 -3.16
CA VAL A 66 -5.07 2.56 -2.61
C VAL A 66 -4.20 2.97 -1.43
N LEU A 67 -3.90 2.04 -0.51
CA LEU A 67 -2.99 2.31 0.61
C LEU A 67 -1.59 2.68 0.13
N LEU A 68 -1.05 1.94 -0.85
CA LEU A 68 0.25 2.23 -1.45
C LEU A 68 0.29 3.64 -2.06
N ALA A 69 -0.76 4.03 -2.80
CA ALA A 69 -0.87 5.34 -3.41
C ALA A 69 -1.01 6.46 -2.37
N ILE A 70 -1.81 6.26 -1.31
CA ILE A 70 -1.94 7.22 -0.19
C ILE A 70 -0.60 7.42 0.50
N LEU A 71 0.12 6.35 0.84
CA LEU A 71 1.44 6.44 1.47
C LEU A 71 2.48 7.10 0.56
N GLY A 72 2.44 6.80 -0.74
CA GLY A 72 3.34 7.42 -1.71
C GLY A 72 3.11 8.92 -1.90
N ARG A 73 1.87 9.39 -1.76
CA ARG A 73 1.49 10.80 -1.92
C ARG A 73 1.60 11.60 -0.62
N ASP A 74 1.01 11.08 0.46
CA ASP A 74 0.77 11.81 1.71
C ASP A 74 1.71 11.34 2.84
N GLY A 75 2.51 10.28 2.61
CA GLY A 75 3.34 9.67 3.64
C GLY A 75 2.53 9.17 4.83
N ILE A 76 3.13 9.15 6.02
CA ILE A 76 2.47 8.71 7.26
C ILE A 76 1.28 9.60 7.66
N ALA A 77 1.18 10.83 7.15
CA ALA A 77 0.04 11.69 7.42
C ALA A 77 -1.26 11.13 6.80
N GLY A 78 -1.13 10.37 5.70
CA GLY A 78 -2.25 9.68 5.06
C GLY A 78 -2.94 8.64 5.94
N LEU A 79 -2.26 8.11 6.96
CA LEU A 79 -2.82 7.09 7.86
C LEU A 79 -4.04 7.58 8.63
N LYS A 80 -4.13 8.89 8.91
CA LYS A 80 -5.27 9.50 9.61
C LYS A 80 -6.58 9.41 8.83
N ARG A 81 -6.51 9.06 7.54
CA ARG A 81 -7.65 8.98 6.62
C ARG A 81 -8.19 7.56 6.48
N LEU A 82 -7.46 6.57 6.99
CA LEU A 82 -7.81 5.17 6.84
C LEU A 82 -8.90 4.78 7.82
N VAL A 83 -9.92 4.10 7.32
CA VAL A 83 -10.94 3.42 8.12
C VAL A 83 -10.83 1.94 7.78
N GLY A 84 -10.43 1.12 8.75
CA GLY A 84 -10.12 -0.27 8.48
C GLY A 84 -9.40 -0.96 9.63
N MET A 85 -9.09 -2.23 9.40
CA MET A 85 -8.18 -3.03 10.21
C MET A 85 -6.95 -3.32 9.36
N TYR A 86 -5.74 -3.11 9.87
CA TYR A 86 -4.54 -3.29 9.05
C TYR A 86 -3.28 -3.53 9.86
N ALA A 87 -2.39 -4.35 9.31
CA ALA A 87 -0.98 -4.37 9.63
C ALA A 87 -0.20 -4.37 8.31
N PHE A 88 0.76 -3.45 8.17
CA PHE A 88 1.53 -3.36 6.93
C PHE A 88 2.99 -3.01 7.14
N ALA A 89 3.80 -3.34 6.13
CA ALA A 89 5.14 -2.83 5.94
C ALA A 89 5.21 -2.13 4.57
N TYR A 90 5.53 -0.84 4.59
CA TYR A 90 5.74 0.00 3.41
C TYR A 90 7.20 0.41 3.31
N ALA A 91 7.79 0.21 2.15
CA ALA A 91 9.17 0.59 1.87
C ALA A 91 9.23 1.62 0.74
N ASP A 92 10.01 2.68 0.94
CA ASP A 92 10.42 3.62 -0.10
C ASP A 92 11.93 3.47 -0.30
N PHE A 93 12.32 2.96 -1.48
CA PHE A 93 13.70 2.59 -1.76
C PHE A 93 14.63 3.78 -2.01
N ASP A 94 14.10 4.90 -2.53
CA ASP A 94 14.89 6.12 -2.76
C ASP A 94 15.30 6.75 -1.42
N SER A 95 14.34 6.89 -0.52
CA SER A 95 14.57 7.47 0.81
C SER A 95 15.15 6.48 1.82
N ARG A 96 15.23 5.19 1.46
CA ARG A 96 15.62 4.08 2.35
C ARG A 96 14.80 4.03 3.64
N THR A 97 13.50 4.28 3.51
CA THR A 97 12.56 4.33 4.63
C THR A 97 11.71 3.07 4.68
N LEU A 98 11.58 2.48 5.87
CA LEU A 98 10.62 1.42 6.18
C LEU A 98 9.61 1.97 7.19
N VAL A 99 8.34 1.93 6.84
CA VAL A 99 7.22 2.25 7.74
C VAL A 99 6.51 0.96 8.09
N LEU A 100 6.39 0.69 9.39
CA LEU A 100 5.57 -0.38 9.93
C LEU A 100 4.44 0.26 10.70
N ALA A 101 3.20 -0.13 10.42
CA ALA A 101 2.05 0.36 11.16
C ALA A 101 1.00 -0.72 11.35
N ARG A 102 0.22 -0.54 12.40
CA ARG A 102 -0.95 -1.33 12.73
C ARG A 102 -2.10 -0.39 13.08
N ASP A 103 -3.34 -0.81 12.84
CA ASP A 103 -4.53 -0.13 13.34
C ASP A 103 -4.53 -0.03 14.89
N PRO A 104 -5.28 0.92 15.48
CA PRO A 104 -5.33 1.17 16.93
C PRO A 104 -5.75 -0.02 17.80
#